data_AF-A0A6I9XIJ0-F1
#
_entry.id   AF-A0A6I9XIJ0-F1
#
_cell.length_a   1.000
_cell.length_b   1.000
_cell.length_c   1.000
_cell.angle_alpha   90.00
_cell.angle_beta   90.00
_cell.angle_gamma   90.00
#
_symmetry.space_group_name_H-M   'P 1'
#
loop_
_entity.id
_entity.type
_entity.pdbx_description
1 polymer ?
#
loop_
_entity_poly.entity_id
_entity_poly.type
_entity_poly.pdbx_seq_one_letter_code
_entity_poly.pdbx_strand_id
1 'polypeptide(L)'
;MLHHTVGDEIFQKGINMYMKRKTGSLDDFWTVMQSVYDSQTMDLEKINVKDLMNPWIQEKQYPILSVAEIFGSEWTKIFLQTASENWTVPLTHQV
;
A
#
# COMPACT_ATOMS: atom_id res chain seq x y z
N MET A 1 4.16 3.22 5.00
CA MET A 1 3.73 2.16 4.07
C MET A 1 3.60 2.70 2.65
N LEU A 2 2.59 3.53 2.33
CA LEU A 2 2.33 4.01 0.96
C LEU A 2 3.57 4.55 0.23
N HIS A 3 4.37 5.40 0.89
CA HIS A 3 5.63 5.95 0.35
C HIS A 3 6.52 4.87 -0.27
N HIS A 4 6.77 3.77 0.45
CA HIS A 4 7.61 2.68 -0.05
C HIS A 4 6.92 1.84 -1.12
N THR A 5 5.58 1.78 -1.12
CA THR A 5 4.81 1.03 -2.12
C THR A 5 4.78 1.74 -3.47
N VAL A 6 4.60 3.06 -3.48
CA VAL A 6 4.54 3.85 -4.73
C VAL A 6 5.90 4.38 -5.16
N GLY A 7 6.89 4.42 -4.27
CA GLY A 7 8.21 4.99 -4.51
C GLY A 7 8.29 6.49 -4.22
N ASP A 8 9.51 6.95 -3.92
CA ASP A 8 9.79 8.29 -3.43
C ASP A 8 9.30 9.40 -4.39
N GLU A 9 9.56 9.27 -5.69
CA GLU A 9 9.20 10.29 -6.68
C GLU A 9 7.68 10.47 -6.80
N ILE A 10 6.96 9.35 -6.97
CA ILE A 10 5.49 9.35 -7.07
C ILE A 10 4.89 9.90 -5.78
N PHE A 11 5.42 9.50 -4.62
CA PHE A 11 4.92 9.99 -3.34
C PHE A 11 5.12 11.50 -3.18
N GLN A 12 6.34 12.00 -3.37
CA GLN A 12 6.62 13.43 -3.22
C GLN A 12 5.82 14.29 -4.21
N LYS A 13 5.72 13.85 -5.47
CA LYS A 13 4.92 14.54 -6.48
C LYS A 13 3.43 14.53 -6.14
N GLY A 14 2.91 13.41 -5.65
CA GLY A 14 1.54 13.27 -5.16
C GLY A 14 1.21 14.22 -4.02
N ILE A 15 2.06 14.30 -2.99
CA ILE A 15 1.92 15.27 -1.88
C ILE A 15 1.92 16.70 -2.42
N ASN A 16 2.89 17.05 -3.27
CA ASN A 16 2.99 18.41 -3.83
C ASN A 16 1.76 18.80 -4.67
N MET A 17 1.17 17.85 -5.40
CA MET A 17 -0.06 18.10 -6.16
C MET A 17 -1.28 18.22 -5.24
N TYR A 18 -1.38 17.39 -4.20
CA TYR A 18 -2.49 17.45 -3.25
C TYR A 18 -2.49 18.76 -2.46
N MET A 19 -1.33 19.23 -2.01
CA MET A 19 -1.18 20.46 -1.22
C MET A 19 -1.57 21.73 -1.99
N LYS A 20 -1.67 21.69 -3.32
CA LYS A 20 -2.17 22.81 -4.13
C LYS A 20 -3.70 22.95 -4.10
N ARG A 21 -4.41 21.97 -3.55
CA ARG A 21 -5.88 21.99 -3.44
C ARG A 21 -6.30 22.87 -2.26
N LYS A 22 -7.43 23.58 -2.40
CA LYS A 22 -7.97 24.49 -1.37
C LYS A 22 -8.78 23.79 -0.27
N THR A 23 -9.29 22.60 -0.57
CA THR A 23 -10.05 21.72 0.32
C THR A 23 -9.54 20.30 0.13
N GLY A 24 -9.72 19.44 1.13
CA GLY A 24 -9.23 18.07 1.07
C GLY A 24 -10.09 17.10 1.85
N SER A 25 -10.52 16.04 1.18
CA SER A 25 -10.98 14.79 1.78
C SER A 25 -9.94 13.69 1.60
N LEU A 26 -10.15 12.54 2.25
CA LEU A 26 -9.33 11.34 2.03
C LEU A 26 -9.46 10.82 0.59
N ASP A 27 -10.66 10.92 0.00
CA ASP A 27 -10.91 10.50 -1.38
C ASP A 27 -10.20 11.40 -2.39
N ASP A 28 -10.14 12.71 -2.11
CA ASP A 28 -9.35 13.67 -2.88
C ASP A 28 -7.86 13.33 -2.85
N PHE A 29 -7.37 12.86 -1.70
CA PHE A 29 -5.99 12.43 -1.53
C PHE A 29 -5.69 11.20 -2.37
N TRP A 30 -6.53 10.16 -2.29
CA TRP A 30 -6.37 8.95 -3.10
C TRP A 30 -6.46 9.21 -4.60
N THR A 31 -7.39 10.07 -5.02
CA THR A 31 -7.53 10.44 -6.43
C THR A 31 -6.26 11.09 -6.96
N VAL A 32 -5.65 12.00 -6.19
CA VAL A 32 -4.38 12.64 -6.60
C VAL A 32 -3.26 11.61 -6.65
N MET A 33 -3.10 10.80 -5.59
CA MET A 33 -2.05 9.79 -5.51
C MET A 33 -2.14 8.77 -6.65
N GLN A 34 -3.35 8.26 -6.93
CA GLN A 34 -3.61 7.34 -8.04
C GLN A 34 -3.26 7.99 -9.38
N SER A 35 -3.64 9.25 -9.61
CA SER A 35 -3.35 9.93 -10.88
C SER A 35 -1.85 10.07 -11.16
N VAL A 36 -1.04 10.32 -10.11
CA VAL A 36 0.41 10.43 -10.24
C VAL A 36 1.01 9.04 -10.48
N TYR A 37 0.60 8.04 -9.71
CA TYR A 37 1.02 6.65 -9.88
C TYR A 37 0.70 6.15 -11.31
N ASP A 38 -0.52 6.34 -11.80
CA ASP A 38 -0.95 5.88 -13.12
C ASP A 38 -0.18 6.55 -14.26
N SER A 39 0.28 7.80 -14.06
CA SER A 39 1.04 8.56 -15.06
C SER A 39 2.52 8.17 -15.14
N GLN A 40 3.07 7.53 -14.11
CA GLN A 40 4.49 7.21 -14.00
C GLN A 40 4.77 5.70 -14.00
N THR A 41 3.76 4.87 -13.78
CA THR A 41 3.90 3.40 -13.81
C THR A 41 3.41 2.82 -15.14
N MET A 42 4.17 1.85 -15.64
CA MET A 42 3.81 1.04 -16.82
C MET A 42 3.50 -0.41 -16.43
N ASP A 43 3.25 -0.66 -15.15
CA ASP A 43 3.00 -1.99 -14.60
C ASP A 43 1.71 -2.59 -15.19
N LEU A 44 1.78 -3.88 -15.54
CA LEU A 44 0.63 -4.62 -16.08
C LEU A 44 -0.46 -4.79 -15.01
N GLU A 45 -0.07 -4.94 -13.74
CA GLU A 45 -0.96 -5.00 -12.58
C GLU A 45 -0.81 -3.73 -11.76
N LYS A 46 -1.60 -2.71 -12.10
CA LYS A 46 -1.60 -1.45 -11.36
C LYS A 46 -2.24 -1.64 -9.99
N ILE A 47 -1.62 -1.05 -8.98
CA ILE A 47 -2.24 -0.99 -7.66
C ILE A 47 -3.41 0.02 -7.69
N ASN A 48 -4.49 -0.32 -6.99
CA ASN A 48 -5.47 0.67 -6.58
C ASN A 48 -5.04 1.22 -5.21
N VAL A 49 -4.56 2.46 -5.19
CA VAL A 49 -4.05 3.14 -4.00
C VAL A 49 -5.12 3.25 -2.91
N LYS A 50 -6.37 3.50 -3.30
CA LYS A 50 -7.50 3.63 -2.35
C LYS A 50 -7.81 2.28 -1.70
N ASP A 51 -7.91 1.23 -2.50
CA ASP A 51 -8.21 -0.12 -1.98
C ASP A 51 -7.07 -0.64 -1.11
N LEU A 52 -5.82 -0.34 -1.49
CA LEU A 52 -4.64 -0.64 -0.68
C LEU A 52 -4.70 0.06 0.69
N MET A 53 -5.06 1.35 0.74
CA MET A 53 -4.90 2.19 1.93
C MET A 53 -6.13 2.26 2.84
N ASN A 54 -7.34 2.09 2.30
CA ASN A 54 -8.56 2.21 3.08
C ASN A 54 -8.62 1.27 4.29
N PRO A 55 -8.25 -0.04 4.19
CA PRO A 55 -8.22 -0.93 5.33
C PRO A 55 -7.34 -0.40 6.47
N TRP A 56 -6.16 0.14 6.14
CA TRP A 56 -5.22 0.70 7.12
C TRP A 56 -5.72 1.91 7.89
N ILE A 57 -6.78 2.56 7.43
CA ILE A 57 -7.32 3.78 8.05
C ILE A 57 -8.69 3.52 8.68
N GLN A 58 -9.49 2.64 8.09
CA GLN A 58 -10.87 2.41 8.47
C GLN A 58 -11.04 1.24 9.44
N GLU A 59 -10.20 0.21 9.33
CA GLU A 59 -10.26 -0.95 10.22
C GLU A 59 -9.70 -0.60 11.60
N LYS A 60 -10.33 -1.13 12.66
CA LYS A 60 -9.96 -0.81 14.05
C LYS A 60 -8.69 -1.54 14.53
N GLN A 61 -8.32 -2.60 13.83
CA GLN A 61 -7.19 -3.46 14.16
C GLN A 61 -6.19 -3.46 13.00
N TYR A 62 -5.00 -4.01 13.21
CA TYR A 62 -4.00 -4.20 12.16
C TYR A 62 -3.77 -5.70 11.96
N PRO A 63 -3.39 -6.12 10.74
CA PRO A 63 -3.11 -7.52 10.48
C PRO A 63 -1.78 -7.93 11.13
N ILE A 64 -1.70 -9.17 11.59
CA ILE A 64 -0.48 -9.78 12.12
C ILE A 64 0.09 -10.71 11.05
N LEU A 65 1.30 -10.42 10.59
CA LEU A 65 2.04 -11.29 9.69
C LEU A 65 2.84 -12.31 10.49
N SER A 66 2.46 -13.58 10.41
CA SER A 66 3.23 -14.69 10.97
C SER A 66 4.12 -15.28 9.89
N VAL A 67 5.43 -15.31 10.15
CA VAL A 67 6.42 -15.89 9.25
C VAL A 67 7.05 -17.10 9.93
N ALA A 68 7.01 -18.25 9.27
CA ALA A 68 7.59 -19.49 9.76
C ALA A 68 8.55 -20.07 8.72
N GLU A 69 9.80 -20.26 9.11
CA GLU A 69 10.78 -21.02 8.33
C GLU A 69 10.56 -22.52 8.57
N ILE A 70 10.51 -23.29 7.50
CA ILE A 70 10.30 -24.73 7.58
C ILE A 70 11.66 -25.42 7.54
N PHE A 71 12.16 -25.86 8.71
CA PHE A 71 13.44 -26.53 8.86
C PHE A 71 13.60 -27.71 7.87
N GLY A 72 14.72 -27.73 7.15
CA GLY A 72 15.01 -28.74 6.13
C GLY A 72 14.35 -28.49 4.78
N SER A 73 13.78 -27.30 4.58
CA SER A 73 13.27 -26.85 3.28
C SER A 73 13.69 -25.41 2.99
N GLU A 74 13.63 -25.00 1.73
CA GLU A 74 13.85 -23.61 1.30
C GLU A 74 12.58 -22.75 1.39
N TRP A 75 11.47 -23.32 1.89
CA TRP A 75 10.18 -22.66 1.92
C TRP A 75 9.97 -21.86 3.20
N THR A 76 9.58 -20.60 3.02
CA THR A 76 9.07 -19.75 4.10
C THR A 76 7.55 -19.69 4.00
N LYS A 77 6.86 -20.01 5.09
CA LYS A 77 5.41 -19.88 5.18
C LYS A 77 5.04 -18.51 5.73
N ILE A 78 4.24 -17.78 4.97
CA ILE A 78 3.68 -16.50 5.38
C ILE A 78 2.18 -16.70 5.62
N PHE A 79 1.70 -16.27 6.77
CA PHE A 79 0.29 -16.34 7.13
C PHE A 79 -0.18 -14.99 7.68
N LEU A 80 -1.28 -14.48 7.12
CA LEU A 80 -1.90 -13.24 7.56
C LEU A 80 -3.01 -13.55 8.56
N GLN A 81 -2.81 -13.15 9.81
CA GLN A 81 -3.84 -13.18 10.84
C GLN A 81 -4.57 -11.84 10.84
N THR A 82 -5.85 -11.86 10.49
CA THR A 82 -6.65 -10.65 10.39
C THR A 82 -8.10 -10.93 10.79
N ALA A 83 -8.77 -9.93 11.33
CA ALA A 83 -10.21 -9.98 11.61
C ALA A 83 -11.08 -9.69 10.37
N SER A 84 -10.49 -9.19 9.28
CA SER A 84 -11.14 -8.76 8.03
C SER A 84 -10.37 -9.30 6.83
N GLU A 85 -11.05 -9.70 5.75
CA GLU A 85 -10.40 -10.19 4.52
C GLU A 85 -9.88 -9.04 3.63
N ASN A 86 -10.12 -7.78 4.00
CA ASN A 86 -9.87 -6.63 3.14
C ASN A 86 -8.42 -6.14 3.10
N TRP A 87 -7.49 -6.79 3.81
CA TRP A 87 -6.12 -6.26 3.94
C TRP A 87 -5.24 -6.61 2.75
N THR A 88 -4.66 -5.57 2.15
CA THR A 88 -3.47 -5.71 1.31
C THR A 88 -2.26 -5.20 2.09
N VAL A 89 -1.26 -6.08 2.29
CA VAL A 89 -0.02 -5.76 3.03
C VAL A 89 1.17 -5.80 2.08
N PRO A 90 1.77 -4.64 1.74
CA PRO A 90 3.00 -4.58 0.97
C PRO A 90 4.14 -5.21 1.77
N LEU A 91 4.77 -6.25 1.23
CA LEU A 91 5.90 -6.93 1.86
C LEU A 91 7.21 -6.53 1.18
N THR A 92 8.25 -6.38 1.99
CA THR A 92 9.64 -6.24 1.54
C THR A 92 10.47 -7.32 2.22
N HIS A 93 11.47 -7.84 1.53
CA HIS A 93 12.43 -8.79 2.08
C HIS A 93 13.84 -8.34 1.74
N GLN A 94 14.81 -8.64 2.61
CA GLN A 94 16.22 -8.48 2.27
C GLN A 94 16.65 -9.71 1.48
N VAL A 95 17.28 -9.47 0.33
CA VAL A 95 17.93 -10.49 -0.50
C VAL A 95 19.39 -10.59 -0.10
#